data_AF-A0A1Q7YBF6-F1
#
_entry.id   AF-A0A1Q7YBF6-F1
#
_cell.length_a   1.000
_cell.length_b   1.000
_cell.length_c   1.000
_cell.angle_alpha   90.00
_cell.angle_beta   90.00
_cell.angle_gamma   90.00
#
_symmetry.space_group_name_H-M   'P 1'
#
loop_
_entity.id
_entity.type
_entity.pdbx_description
1 polymer ?
#
loop_
_entity_poly.entity_id
_entity_poly.type
_entity_poly.pdbx_seq_one_letter_code
_entity_poly.pdbx_strand_id
1 'polypeptide(L)'
;TRLQKMLQGPGDFLIGSGHYYVDGIRCTNPRYVTCSNQPGRPECPPLENNHRPYLIYLDVWERHITDVEDDSIREVALVSGADTCTRAKLVWQVRGFELRADEKKESGKEVDCAWVREEWTEIVHHWQAKHRGHLRARARRAAETPSVEPTVVSPASQYRGPTNQLYRVEIHGGTFANAKGPTFKFSRENGSVVLPILNVAGQVLTVGHLGRDSRSSLQVGDWVELVDDDYILQNRAEPLRQVEKVDSGKMRVTVKGQAASTVGQDQEKHPLLRRWDHKQGDPKKGGLDLRDGAAIIKESDDDKFWLTLENGVQVQFRKSEPPNHYRTGDYWLIPARIATGDVQWLRRGGDPEAIGPHGVRHHYAPLAVVLFEQDVLKTHMDCRRKFWSQTDLTYA
;
A
#
# COMPACT_ATOMS: atom_id res chain seq x y z
N THR A 1 -23.32 -3.93 31.71
CA THR A 1 -23.56 -2.49 31.44
C THR A 1 -23.97 -2.29 29.98
N ARG A 2 -24.59 -1.15 29.61
CA ARG A 2 -25.05 -0.87 28.22
C ARG A 2 -23.95 -1.01 27.16
N LEU A 3 -22.70 -0.70 27.51
CA LEU A 3 -21.55 -0.80 26.62
C LEU A 3 -21.10 -2.25 26.36
N GLN A 4 -21.18 -3.14 27.35
CA GLN A 4 -20.84 -4.57 27.17
C GLN A 4 -21.72 -5.25 26.12
N LYS A 5 -22.96 -4.79 25.94
CA LYS A 5 -23.87 -5.30 24.90
C LYS A 5 -23.42 -4.97 23.47
N MET A 6 -22.43 -4.08 23.28
CA MET A 6 -21.90 -3.75 21.96
C MET A 6 -20.89 -4.79 21.47
N LEU A 7 -20.22 -5.50 22.38
CA LEU A 7 -19.20 -6.50 22.05
C LEU A 7 -19.81 -7.63 21.23
N GLN A 8 -19.12 -8.03 20.16
CA GLN A 8 -19.62 -9.07 19.24
C GLN A 8 -19.30 -10.50 19.71
N GLY A 9 -18.37 -10.66 20.66
CA GLY A 9 -18.00 -11.95 21.23
C GLY A 9 -16.78 -11.87 22.15
N PRO A 10 -16.32 -13.01 22.68
CA PRO A 10 -15.07 -13.10 23.41
C PRO A 10 -13.90 -12.57 22.57
N GLY A 11 -12.98 -11.82 23.19
CA GLY A 11 -11.81 -11.25 22.51
C GLY A 11 -12.04 -9.98 21.71
N ASP A 12 -13.30 -9.53 21.54
CA ASP A 12 -13.60 -8.17 21.07
C ASP A 12 -13.41 -7.17 22.21
N PHE A 13 -13.13 -5.91 21.86
CA PHE A 13 -12.88 -4.84 22.84
C PHE A 13 -13.43 -3.50 22.38
N LEU A 14 -13.70 -2.63 23.35
CA LEU A 14 -14.21 -1.28 23.11
C LEU A 14 -13.07 -0.27 23.01
N ILE A 15 -13.17 0.59 22.01
CA ILE A 15 -12.31 1.75 21.79
C ILE A 15 -13.09 2.97 22.24
N GLY A 16 -12.54 3.71 23.21
CA GLY A 16 -13.15 4.92 23.76
C GLY A 16 -13.14 6.09 22.78
N SER A 17 -14.05 7.04 22.97
CA SER A 17 -14.03 8.32 22.27
C SER A 17 -12.87 9.20 22.72
N GLY A 18 -12.32 10.01 21.82
CA GLY A 18 -11.29 11.00 22.14
C GLY A 18 -10.45 11.40 20.94
N HIS A 19 -9.37 12.12 21.24
CA HIS A 19 -8.32 12.47 20.29
C HIS A 19 -7.00 11.86 20.73
N TYR A 20 -6.18 11.45 19.77
CA TYR A 20 -4.83 10.98 20.02
C TYR A 20 -3.90 11.49 18.93
N TYR A 21 -2.69 11.91 19.29
CA TYR A 21 -1.70 12.39 18.33
C TYR A 21 -0.59 11.34 18.18
N VAL A 22 -0.33 10.92 16.95
CA VAL A 22 0.76 10.00 16.61
C VAL A 22 1.69 10.73 15.65
N ASP A 23 2.93 11.00 16.06
CA ASP A 23 3.90 11.78 15.28
C ASP A 23 3.35 13.10 14.71
N GLY A 24 2.52 13.79 15.51
CA GLY A 24 1.88 15.05 15.13
C GLY A 24 0.56 14.90 14.36
N ILE A 25 0.17 13.67 13.99
CA ILE A 25 -1.06 13.38 13.26
C ILE A 25 -2.22 13.17 14.25
N ARG A 26 -3.25 14.02 14.18
CA ARG A 26 -4.43 13.95 15.06
C ARG A 26 -5.44 12.91 14.59
N CYS A 27 -5.57 11.82 15.33
CA CYS A 27 -6.66 10.86 15.21
C CYS A 27 -7.85 11.30 16.06
N THR A 28 -9.07 11.08 15.55
CA THR A 28 -10.32 11.42 16.25
C THR A 28 -11.28 10.26 16.20
N ASN A 29 -11.75 9.82 17.37
CA ASN A 29 -12.85 8.88 17.51
C ASN A 29 -13.99 9.55 18.30
N PRO A 30 -15.15 9.87 17.69
CA PRO A 30 -16.19 10.67 18.35
C PRO A 30 -17.05 9.87 19.34
N ARG A 31 -17.03 8.54 19.29
CA ARG A 31 -17.92 7.67 20.08
C ARG A 31 -17.24 6.36 20.45
N TYR A 32 -17.81 5.63 21.40
CA TYR A 32 -17.41 4.25 21.62
C TYR A 32 -17.69 3.40 20.37
N VAL A 33 -16.71 2.62 19.96
CA VAL A 33 -16.81 1.63 18.88
C VAL A 33 -16.14 0.34 19.33
N THR A 34 -16.61 -0.81 18.84
CA THR A 34 -15.88 -2.07 19.05
C THR A 34 -14.74 -2.19 18.04
N CYS A 35 -13.76 -3.06 18.30
CA CYS A 35 -12.69 -3.32 17.33
C CYS A 35 -13.27 -3.79 15.99
N SER A 36 -14.29 -4.65 16.04
CA SER A 36 -14.97 -5.19 14.85
C SER A 36 -15.80 -4.16 14.06
N ASN A 37 -16.22 -3.07 14.69
CA ASN A 37 -17.04 -2.01 14.07
C ASN A 37 -16.32 -0.67 13.96
N GLN A 38 -15.00 -0.63 14.18
CA GLN A 38 -14.26 0.63 14.09
C GLN A 38 -14.20 1.11 12.63
N PRO A 39 -14.26 2.43 12.40
CA PRO A 39 -14.10 2.98 11.06
C PRO A 39 -12.76 2.55 10.46
N GLY A 40 -12.77 2.18 9.18
CA GLY A 40 -11.54 1.94 8.45
C GLY A 40 -10.81 0.64 8.77
N ARG A 41 -11.28 -0.23 9.68
CA ARG A 41 -10.77 -1.61 9.85
C ARG A 41 -11.90 -2.63 9.63
N PRO A 42 -12.10 -3.09 8.39
CA PRO A 42 -13.04 -4.16 8.13
C PRO A 42 -12.51 -5.45 8.72
N GLU A 43 -13.38 -6.18 9.42
CA GLU A 43 -13.08 -7.49 10.01
C GLU A 43 -11.88 -7.46 10.98
N CYS A 44 -12.00 -6.76 12.12
CA CYS A 44 -11.08 -6.99 13.24
C CYS A 44 -11.38 -8.36 13.85
N PRO A 45 -10.48 -9.37 13.71
CA PRO A 45 -10.70 -10.66 14.33
C PRO A 45 -10.63 -10.51 15.86
N PRO A 46 -11.48 -11.24 16.61
CA PRO A 46 -11.37 -11.27 18.06
C PRO A 46 -10.00 -11.81 18.49
N LEU A 47 -9.48 -11.31 19.61
CA LEU A 47 -8.27 -11.86 20.20
C LEU A 47 -8.54 -13.27 20.75
N GLU A 48 -7.60 -14.18 20.56
CA GLU A 48 -7.73 -15.55 21.05
C GLU A 48 -7.28 -15.65 22.51
N ASN A 49 -8.02 -16.37 23.35
CA ASN A 49 -7.55 -16.65 24.71
C ASN A 49 -6.52 -17.78 24.70
N ASN A 50 -5.27 -17.42 24.43
CA ASN A 50 -4.11 -18.32 24.49
C ASN A 50 -3.23 -18.09 25.73
N HIS A 51 -3.75 -17.39 26.75
CA HIS A 51 -3.06 -17.02 27.98
C HIS A 51 -1.79 -16.16 27.77
N ARG A 52 -1.71 -15.42 26.67
CA ARG A 52 -0.60 -14.49 26.38
C ARG A 52 -1.05 -13.02 26.47
N PRO A 53 -0.13 -12.10 26.81
CA PRO A 53 -0.40 -10.67 26.72
C PRO A 53 -0.54 -10.23 25.25
N TYR A 54 -1.49 -9.35 25.01
CA TYR A 54 -1.62 -8.64 23.75
C TYR A 54 -1.29 -7.16 23.94
N LEU A 55 -0.55 -6.61 22.99
CA LEU A 55 -0.39 -5.17 22.82
C LEU A 55 -1.53 -4.66 21.93
N ILE A 56 -2.35 -3.77 22.49
CA ILE A 56 -3.25 -2.93 21.72
C ILE A 56 -2.49 -1.69 21.27
N TYR A 57 -2.48 -1.43 19.97
CA TYR A 57 -1.76 -0.31 19.36
C TYR A 57 -2.63 0.40 18.32
N LEU A 58 -2.26 1.63 18.00
CA LEU A 58 -2.87 2.47 16.97
C LEU A 58 -1.96 2.47 15.74
N ASP A 59 -2.51 2.18 14.56
CA ASP A 59 -1.88 2.31 13.24
C ASP A 59 -2.54 3.47 12.48
N VAL A 60 -1.75 4.41 11.99
CA VAL A 60 -2.20 5.69 11.42
C VAL A 60 -1.47 5.97 10.11
N TRP A 61 -2.20 6.30 9.04
CA TRP A 61 -1.59 6.67 7.76
C TRP A 61 -2.51 7.55 6.92
N GLU A 62 -1.95 8.16 5.88
CA GLU A 62 -2.72 8.87 4.86
C GLU A 62 -3.01 7.94 3.68
N ARG A 63 -4.30 7.74 3.39
CA ARG A 63 -4.80 7.05 2.20
C ARG A 63 -5.11 8.08 1.12
N HIS A 64 -4.61 7.85 -0.09
CA HIS A 64 -5.02 8.62 -1.26
C HIS A 64 -6.45 8.21 -1.67
N ILE A 65 -7.34 9.17 -1.88
CA ILE A 65 -8.73 8.93 -2.32
C ILE A 65 -9.04 9.76 -3.56
N THR A 66 -9.92 9.23 -4.40
CA THR A 66 -10.50 9.89 -5.57
C THR A 66 -12.01 10.01 -5.43
N ASP A 67 -12.64 10.74 -6.34
CA ASP A 67 -14.09 10.89 -6.42
C ASP A 67 -14.83 9.57 -6.71
N VAL A 68 -14.12 8.54 -7.19
CA VAL A 68 -14.65 7.17 -7.32
C VAL A 68 -14.92 6.54 -5.95
N GLU A 69 -14.13 6.91 -4.95
CA GLU A 69 -14.22 6.38 -3.58
C GLU A 69 -15.01 7.30 -2.65
N ASP A 70 -15.12 8.59 -2.97
CA ASP A 70 -15.87 9.59 -2.20
C ASP A 70 -16.43 10.66 -3.15
N ASP A 71 -17.69 10.52 -3.55
CA ASP A 71 -18.33 11.42 -4.52
C ASP A 71 -18.37 12.88 -4.03
N SER A 72 -18.32 13.10 -2.70
CA SER A 72 -18.45 14.43 -2.10
C SER A 72 -17.25 15.34 -2.33
N ILE A 73 -16.10 14.77 -2.72
CA ILE A 73 -14.90 15.56 -3.04
C ILE A 73 -14.86 16.03 -4.50
N ARG A 74 -15.79 15.56 -5.35
CA ARG A 74 -15.87 15.94 -6.76
C ARG A 74 -16.28 17.40 -6.91
N GLU A 75 -15.57 18.14 -7.76
CA GLU A 75 -15.97 19.50 -8.16
C GLU A 75 -17.18 19.45 -9.10
N VAL A 76 -18.35 19.84 -8.59
CA VAL A 76 -19.63 19.81 -9.32
C VAL A 76 -19.64 20.69 -10.57
N ALA A 77 -18.80 21.73 -10.63
CA ALA A 77 -18.67 22.58 -11.80
C ALA A 77 -17.97 21.88 -12.98
N LEU A 78 -17.22 20.80 -12.75
CA LEU A 78 -16.51 20.04 -13.78
C LEU A 78 -17.40 18.92 -14.30
N VAL A 79 -18.48 19.31 -15.01
CA VAL A 79 -19.58 18.46 -15.52
C VAL A 79 -19.11 17.25 -16.35
N SER A 80 -17.90 17.28 -16.92
CA SER A 80 -17.31 16.19 -17.72
C SER A 80 -16.47 15.21 -16.90
N GLY A 81 -16.51 15.28 -15.57
CA GLY A 81 -15.73 14.41 -14.68
C GLY A 81 -14.23 14.71 -14.70
N ALA A 82 -13.82 15.86 -15.24
CA ALA A 82 -12.43 16.29 -15.29
C ALA A 82 -11.94 16.76 -13.92
N ASP A 83 -11.84 15.86 -12.93
CA ASP A 83 -11.21 16.20 -11.67
C ASP A 83 -9.68 16.16 -11.81
N THR A 84 -9.03 17.28 -11.51
CA THR A 84 -7.57 17.42 -11.51
C THR A 84 -6.97 17.24 -10.12
N CYS A 85 -7.80 17.00 -9.11
CA CYS A 85 -7.40 16.91 -7.73
C CYS A 85 -7.74 15.55 -7.13
N THR A 86 -6.90 15.12 -6.21
CA THR A 86 -7.19 14.00 -5.32
C THR A 86 -7.00 14.48 -3.89
N ARG A 87 -7.37 13.65 -2.91
CA ARG A 87 -7.27 14.01 -1.49
C ARG A 87 -6.51 12.95 -0.72
N ALA A 88 -5.85 13.37 0.34
CA ALA A 88 -5.36 12.48 1.38
C ALA A 88 -6.42 12.40 2.49
N LYS A 89 -6.82 11.17 2.84
CA LYS A 89 -7.71 10.87 3.95
C LYS A 89 -6.89 10.22 5.05
N LEU A 90 -6.95 10.79 6.25
CA LEU A 90 -6.37 10.18 7.42
C LEU A 90 -7.14 8.92 7.78
N VAL A 91 -6.45 7.79 7.85
CA VAL A 91 -6.99 6.52 8.32
C VAL A 91 -6.29 6.15 9.63
N TRP A 92 -7.08 5.64 10.57
CA TRP A 92 -6.56 5.08 11.81
C TRP A 92 -7.23 3.73 12.07
N GLN A 93 -6.48 2.82 12.67
CA GLN A 93 -6.99 1.53 13.09
C GLN A 93 -6.36 1.14 14.43
N VAL A 94 -7.19 0.73 15.38
CA VAL A 94 -6.75 0.06 16.60
C VAL A 94 -6.60 -1.43 16.32
N ARG A 95 -5.42 -1.96 16.64
CA ARG A 95 -4.99 -3.32 16.35
C ARG A 95 -4.47 -4.02 17.59
N GLY A 96 -4.61 -5.34 17.61
CA GLY A 96 -4.01 -6.22 18.61
C GLY A 96 -2.81 -6.94 18.02
N PHE A 97 -1.74 -7.05 18.81
CA PHE A 97 -0.54 -7.80 18.49
C PHE A 97 -0.22 -8.72 19.66
N GLU A 98 -0.15 -10.03 19.39
CA GLU A 98 0.23 -11.00 20.41
C GLU A 98 1.72 -10.84 20.73
N LEU A 99 2.04 -10.60 21.99
CA LEU A 99 3.43 -10.52 22.46
C LEU A 99 3.90 -11.94 22.78
N ARG A 100 4.99 -12.39 22.15
CA ARG A 100 5.36 -13.81 22.22
C ARG A 100 6.20 -14.11 23.48
N ALA A 101 6.03 -15.30 24.05
CA ALA A 101 6.68 -15.72 25.29
C ALA A 101 8.21 -15.98 25.16
N ASP A 102 8.73 -16.12 23.95
CA ASP A 102 10.15 -16.18 23.62
C ASP A 102 10.84 -14.82 23.80
N GLU A 103 10.16 -13.70 23.51
CA GLU A 103 10.61 -12.34 23.84
C GLU A 103 10.71 -12.13 25.37
N LYS A 104 9.87 -12.84 26.14
CA LYS A 104 9.94 -12.93 27.61
C LYS A 104 11.15 -13.71 28.12
N LYS A 105 11.63 -14.73 27.39
CA LYS A 105 12.70 -15.63 27.87
C LYS A 105 14.09 -15.02 27.77
N GLU A 106 14.33 -14.11 26.83
CA GLU A 106 15.61 -13.39 26.74
C GLU A 106 15.71 -12.21 27.70
N SER A 107 14.59 -11.54 28.00
CA SER A 107 14.59 -10.33 28.85
C SER A 107 14.41 -10.62 30.35
N GLY A 108 13.71 -11.70 30.72
CA GLY A 108 13.38 -12.00 32.13
C GLY A 108 12.48 -10.95 32.81
N LYS A 109 11.98 -9.96 32.05
CA LYS A 109 11.17 -8.84 32.51
C LYS A 109 9.67 -9.15 32.39
N GLU A 110 8.88 -8.60 33.30
CA GLU A 110 7.42 -8.58 33.16
C GLU A 110 7.03 -7.74 31.94
N VAL A 111 6.03 -8.20 31.18
CA VAL A 111 5.55 -7.48 29.99
C VAL A 111 4.69 -6.32 30.46
N ASP A 112 5.33 -5.17 30.59
CA ASP A 112 4.72 -3.94 31.07
C ASP A 112 4.89 -2.78 30.05
N CYS A 113 4.29 -1.63 30.33
CA CYS A 113 4.43 -0.48 29.42
C CYS A 113 5.84 0.12 29.39
N ALA A 114 6.74 -0.21 30.33
CA ALA A 114 8.15 0.20 30.26
C ALA A 114 8.90 -0.68 29.25
N TRP A 115 8.73 -1.99 29.33
CA TRP A 115 9.24 -2.95 28.37
C TRP A 115 8.74 -2.67 26.95
N VAL A 116 7.43 -2.43 26.76
CA VAL A 116 6.88 -2.05 25.44
C VAL A 116 7.55 -0.79 24.87
N ARG A 117 7.93 0.16 25.73
CA ARG A 117 8.64 1.39 25.29
C ARG A 117 10.09 1.12 24.93
N GLU A 118 10.77 0.23 25.64
CA GLU A 118 12.14 -0.21 25.35
C GLU A 118 12.18 -0.96 24.00
N GLU A 119 11.25 -1.90 23.79
CA GLU A 119 11.19 -2.76 22.59
C GLU A 119 10.38 -2.15 21.43
N TRP A 120 9.87 -0.93 21.58
CA TRP A 120 8.91 -0.34 20.63
C TRP A 120 9.42 -0.36 19.19
N THR A 121 10.71 -0.08 18.99
CA THR A 121 11.35 -0.07 17.66
C THR A 121 11.29 -1.45 17.00
N GLU A 122 11.61 -2.51 17.72
CA GLU A 122 11.60 -3.88 17.18
C GLU A 122 10.18 -4.40 16.99
N ILE A 123 9.25 -4.04 17.88
CA ILE A 123 7.82 -4.31 17.69
C ILE A 123 7.32 -3.65 16.39
N VAL A 124 7.65 -2.38 16.17
CA VAL A 124 7.27 -1.68 14.92
C VAL A 124 7.93 -2.32 13.70
N HIS A 125 9.16 -2.84 13.80
CA HIS A 125 9.81 -3.55 12.69
C HIS A 125 9.07 -4.81 12.24
N HIS A 126 8.21 -5.41 13.08
CA HIS A 126 7.34 -6.50 12.66
C HIS A 126 6.27 -6.05 11.64
N TRP A 127 5.77 -4.82 11.76
CA TRP A 127 4.73 -4.27 10.88
C TRP A 127 5.31 -3.42 9.74
N GLN A 128 6.43 -2.77 10.02
CA GLN A 128 7.15 -1.91 9.11
C GLN A 128 8.65 -2.21 9.21
N ALA A 129 9.05 -3.27 8.50
CA ALA A 129 10.43 -3.72 8.50
C ALA A 129 11.42 -2.59 8.18
N LYS A 130 12.58 -2.60 8.83
CA LYS A 130 13.63 -1.61 8.61
C LYS A 130 14.12 -1.57 7.15
N HIS A 131 14.13 -2.73 6.49
CA HIS A 131 14.69 -2.93 5.15
C HIS A 131 13.57 -3.11 4.09
N ARG A 132 12.79 -2.06 3.78
CA ARG A 132 11.62 -2.13 2.87
C ARG A 132 11.91 -2.19 1.37
N GLY A 133 13.10 -2.65 0.99
CA GLY A 133 13.60 -2.58 -0.38
C GLY A 133 14.07 -1.18 -0.76
N HIS A 134 15.16 -1.12 -1.54
CA HIS A 134 15.59 0.11 -2.19
C HIS A 134 15.52 -0.07 -3.70
N LEU A 135 14.96 0.93 -4.38
CA LEU A 135 14.86 0.96 -5.83
C LEU A 135 15.93 1.89 -6.40
N ARG A 136 16.44 1.55 -7.58
CA ARG A 136 17.13 2.47 -8.48
C ARG A 136 16.30 2.59 -9.76
N ALA A 137 16.26 3.77 -10.35
CA ALA A 137 15.60 3.98 -11.64
C ALA A 137 16.50 4.75 -12.62
N ARG A 138 16.41 4.41 -13.90
CA ARG A 138 17.10 5.13 -14.98
C ARG A 138 16.36 5.01 -16.31
N ALA A 139 16.66 5.89 -17.26
CA ALA A 139 16.52 5.54 -18.67
C ALA A 139 17.69 4.65 -19.12
N ARG A 140 17.41 3.75 -20.08
CA ARG A 140 18.40 2.85 -20.67
C ARG A 140 19.55 3.68 -21.27
N ARG A 141 20.78 3.26 -20.98
CA ARG A 141 21.99 3.84 -21.58
C ARG A 141 22.14 3.35 -23.03
N ALA A 142 22.58 4.24 -23.92
CA ALA A 142 23.06 3.80 -25.23
C ALA A 142 24.22 2.81 -25.03
N ALA A 143 24.34 1.80 -25.89
CA ALA A 143 25.59 1.07 -25.97
C ALA A 143 26.67 2.09 -26.37
N GLU A 144 27.77 2.14 -25.62
CA GLU A 144 28.88 3.06 -25.89
C GLU A 144 29.36 2.84 -27.33
N THR A 145 28.91 3.71 -28.23
CA THR A 145 29.55 3.93 -29.51
C THR A 145 30.08 5.35 -29.39
N PRO A 146 31.41 5.56 -29.42
CA PRO A 146 31.96 6.90 -29.25
C PRO A 146 31.54 7.75 -30.45
N SER A 147 30.52 8.60 -30.27
CA SER A 147 30.17 9.62 -31.26
C SER A 147 31.01 10.87 -30.97
N VAL A 148 31.77 11.30 -31.98
CA VAL A 148 32.77 12.38 -31.89
C VAL A 148 32.13 13.78 -31.90
N GLU A 149 30.80 13.92 -31.89
CA GLU A 149 30.15 15.23 -31.99
C GLU A 149 29.53 15.72 -30.66
N PRO A 150 29.90 16.94 -30.20
CA PRO A 150 29.34 17.55 -29.00
C PRO A 150 27.94 18.10 -29.29
N THR A 151 26.91 17.32 -28.99
CA THR A 151 25.52 17.82 -28.96
C THR A 151 25.09 18.09 -27.51
N VAL A 152 24.33 19.17 -27.32
CA VAL A 152 23.91 19.74 -26.02
C VAL A 152 22.89 18.86 -25.26
N VAL A 153 22.59 17.66 -25.76
CA VAL A 153 21.79 16.64 -25.09
C VAL A 153 22.71 15.48 -24.77
N SER A 154 22.89 15.13 -23.49
CA SER A 154 23.75 14.01 -23.11
C SER A 154 23.36 12.74 -23.90
N PRO A 155 24.26 12.15 -24.72
CA PRO A 155 23.97 10.97 -25.54
C PRO A 155 23.60 9.69 -24.75
N ALA A 156 23.61 9.75 -23.42
CA ALA A 156 23.52 8.60 -22.53
C ALA A 156 22.10 8.22 -22.08
N SER A 157 21.06 9.04 -22.35
CA SER A 157 19.71 8.80 -21.82
C SER A 157 18.69 8.56 -22.95
N GLN A 158 17.97 7.43 -22.88
CA GLN A 158 17.06 6.97 -23.95
C GLN A 158 15.61 6.75 -23.52
N TYR A 159 15.02 7.66 -22.76
CA TYR A 159 13.55 7.68 -22.66
C TYR A 159 12.97 7.91 -24.06
N ARG A 160 12.14 6.99 -24.54
CA ARG A 160 11.52 7.01 -25.88
C ARG A 160 9.99 7.17 -25.84
N GLY A 161 9.45 7.56 -24.69
CA GLY A 161 8.01 7.76 -24.57
C GLY A 161 7.55 9.02 -25.33
N PRO A 162 6.30 9.02 -25.83
CA PRO A 162 5.77 10.12 -26.65
C PRO A 162 5.36 11.35 -25.83
N THR A 163 5.29 11.25 -24.50
CA THR A 163 4.91 12.33 -23.58
C THR A 163 5.71 12.26 -22.30
N ASN A 164 5.69 13.31 -21.48
CA ASN A 164 6.11 13.19 -20.08
C ASN A 164 5.21 12.19 -19.35
N GLN A 165 5.77 11.48 -18.37
CA GLN A 165 5.06 10.48 -17.57
C GLN A 165 5.45 10.58 -16.09
N LEU A 166 4.60 10.00 -15.23
CA LEU A 166 4.89 9.79 -13.82
C LEU A 166 4.70 8.31 -13.50
N TYR A 167 5.76 7.54 -13.69
CA TYR A 167 5.71 6.11 -13.41
C TYR A 167 5.54 5.89 -11.91
N ARG A 168 4.64 4.98 -11.54
CA ARG A 168 4.54 4.41 -10.19
C ARG A 168 4.93 2.96 -10.25
N VAL A 169 5.95 2.57 -9.51
CA VAL A 169 6.29 1.17 -9.24
C VAL A 169 5.79 0.85 -7.84
N GLU A 170 4.90 -0.12 -7.70
CA GLU A 170 4.25 -0.47 -6.44
C GLU A 170 4.42 -1.96 -6.14
N ILE A 171 4.77 -2.30 -4.90
CA ILE A 171 4.78 -3.67 -4.42
C ILE A 171 3.34 -4.18 -4.38
N HIS A 172 3.06 -5.23 -5.14
CA HIS A 172 1.77 -5.90 -5.14
C HIS A 172 1.74 -6.94 -4.01
N GLY A 173 2.45 -8.07 -4.17
CA GLY A 173 2.63 -9.03 -3.09
C GLY A 173 3.90 -8.74 -2.29
N GLY A 174 3.76 -8.42 -1.01
CA GLY A 174 4.90 -8.30 -0.09
C GLY A 174 5.56 -9.64 0.26
N THR A 175 6.70 -9.59 0.96
CA THR A 175 7.52 -10.76 1.33
C THR A 175 6.71 -11.81 2.11
N PHE A 176 5.88 -11.39 3.08
CA PHE A 176 5.08 -12.30 3.89
C PHE A 176 3.69 -12.59 3.31
N ALA A 177 3.19 -11.74 2.41
CA ALA A 177 1.90 -11.94 1.76
C ALA A 177 1.97 -13.01 0.66
N ASN A 178 3.16 -13.28 0.11
CA ASN A 178 3.34 -14.23 -0.97
C ASN A 178 4.47 -15.23 -0.69
N ALA A 179 4.10 -16.47 -0.38
CA ALA A 179 5.04 -17.56 -0.08
C ALA A 179 6.04 -17.84 -1.21
N LYS A 180 5.74 -17.45 -2.45
CA LYS A 180 6.64 -17.62 -3.61
C LYS A 180 7.59 -16.42 -3.79
N GLY A 181 7.58 -15.43 -2.89
CA GLY A 181 8.42 -14.22 -2.93
C GLY A 181 7.66 -12.96 -3.37
N PRO A 182 8.27 -11.78 -3.29
CA PRO A 182 7.57 -10.52 -3.54
C PRO A 182 7.36 -10.21 -5.03
N THR A 183 6.30 -9.47 -5.35
CA THR A 183 5.96 -9.01 -6.70
C THR A 183 5.65 -7.52 -6.70
N PHE A 184 5.77 -6.89 -7.87
CA PHE A 184 5.42 -5.50 -8.10
C PHE A 184 4.55 -5.34 -9.35
N LYS A 185 3.87 -4.21 -9.43
CA LYS A 185 3.11 -3.74 -10.58
C LYS A 185 3.57 -2.32 -10.89
N PHE A 186 3.37 -1.85 -12.11
CA PHE A 186 3.65 -0.46 -12.42
C PHE A 186 2.55 0.18 -13.27
N SER A 187 2.41 1.49 -13.14
CA SER A 187 1.59 2.31 -14.02
C SER A 187 2.40 3.48 -14.54
N ARG A 188 2.20 3.85 -15.80
CA ARG A 188 2.86 5.03 -16.40
C ARG A 188 2.20 6.35 -15.97
N GLU A 189 0.95 6.30 -15.50
CA GLU A 189 0.16 7.44 -15.02
C GLU A 189 -0.10 7.39 -13.51
N ASN A 190 0.86 6.96 -12.70
CA ASN A 190 0.75 6.90 -11.24
C ASN A 190 -0.48 6.11 -10.71
N GLY A 191 -0.95 5.13 -11.47
CA GLY A 191 -2.13 4.33 -11.11
C GLY A 191 -3.45 5.10 -11.15
N SER A 192 -3.50 6.22 -11.88
CA SER A 192 -4.69 7.09 -11.97
C SER A 192 -5.81 6.57 -12.87
N VAL A 193 -5.53 5.55 -13.69
CA VAL A 193 -6.57 4.92 -14.54
C VAL A 193 -7.37 3.94 -13.69
N VAL A 194 -8.45 4.47 -13.12
CA VAL A 194 -9.45 3.73 -12.33
C VAL A 194 -10.82 3.85 -12.97
N LEU A 195 -11.65 2.81 -12.85
CA LEU A 195 -12.99 2.74 -13.41
C LEU A 195 -13.94 2.21 -12.31
N PRO A 196 -14.99 2.97 -11.91
CA PRO A 196 -15.95 2.47 -10.91
C PRO A 196 -16.59 1.16 -11.39
N ILE A 197 -16.67 0.15 -10.52
CA ILE A 197 -17.34 -1.12 -10.81
C ILE A 197 -18.79 -1.00 -10.32
N LEU A 198 -19.74 -1.08 -11.24
CA LEU A 198 -21.18 -1.00 -10.93
C LEU A 198 -21.80 -2.38 -10.63
N ASN A 199 -21.19 -3.46 -11.14
CA ASN A 199 -21.65 -4.83 -10.91
C ASN A 199 -20.56 -5.84 -11.28
N VAL A 200 -20.49 -6.95 -10.53
CA VAL A 200 -19.60 -8.09 -10.78
C VAL A 200 -20.44 -9.35 -11.00
N ALA A 201 -20.52 -9.82 -12.26
CA ALA A 201 -21.22 -11.04 -12.62
C ALA A 201 -20.21 -12.09 -13.12
N GLY A 202 -19.64 -12.87 -12.19
CA GLY A 202 -18.62 -13.86 -12.50
C GLY A 202 -17.34 -13.21 -13.06
N GLN A 203 -17.13 -13.35 -14.37
CA GLN A 203 -15.99 -12.77 -15.09
C GLN A 203 -16.33 -11.44 -15.79
N VAL A 204 -17.59 -11.04 -15.78
CA VAL A 204 -18.07 -9.84 -16.47
C VAL A 204 -18.29 -8.73 -15.46
N LEU A 205 -17.52 -7.65 -15.62
CA LEU A 205 -17.59 -6.45 -14.81
C LEU A 205 -18.35 -5.39 -15.61
N THR A 206 -19.37 -4.79 -15.00
CA THR A 206 -20.00 -3.58 -15.54
C THR A 206 -19.33 -2.38 -14.89
N VAL A 207 -18.84 -1.43 -15.68
CA VAL A 207 -18.06 -0.27 -15.21
C VAL A 207 -18.74 1.05 -15.56
N GLY A 208 -18.49 2.10 -14.77
CA GLY A 208 -19.09 3.42 -14.98
C GLY A 208 -18.61 4.13 -16.24
N HIS A 209 -17.35 3.91 -16.62
CA HIS A 209 -16.77 4.36 -17.89
C HIS A 209 -15.72 3.35 -18.36
N LEU A 210 -15.17 3.52 -19.58
CA LEU A 210 -14.07 2.69 -20.12
C LEU A 210 -12.72 3.42 -20.20
N GLY A 211 -12.69 4.67 -19.75
CA GLY A 211 -11.58 5.61 -19.92
C GLY A 211 -12.06 6.84 -20.69
N ARG A 212 -11.31 7.94 -20.61
CA ARG A 212 -11.71 9.24 -21.20
C ARG A 212 -11.21 9.40 -22.63
N ASP A 213 -10.06 8.79 -22.94
CA ASP A 213 -9.35 8.91 -24.20
C ASP A 213 -8.62 7.61 -24.54
N SER A 214 -7.95 7.56 -25.70
CA SER A 214 -7.21 6.37 -26.13
C SER A 214 -6.10 5.94 -25.15
N ARG A 215 -5.56 6.86 -24.34
CA ARG A 215 -4.48 6.59 -23.38
C ARG A 215 -4.99 5.99 -22.09
N SER A 216 -6.14 6.45 -21.62
CA SER A 216 -6.82 5.99 -20.40
C SER A 216 -7.85 4.89 -20.66
N SER A 217 -8.14 4.60 -21.93
CA SER A 217 -9.03 3.51 -22.33
C SER A 217 -8.48 2.15 -21.95
N LEU A 218 -9.36 1.29 -21.45
CA LEU A 218 -9.02 -0.10 -21.17
C LEU A 218 -9.00 -0.90 -22.47
N GLN A 219 -7.93 -1.69 -22.66
CA GLN A 219 -7.71 -2.49 -23.86
C GLN A 219 -7.64 -3.98 -23.53
N VAL A 220 -7.92 -4.81 -24.54
CA VAL A 220 -7.72 -6.26 -24.42
C VAL A 220 -6.24 -6.55 -24.13
N GLY A 221 -6.00 -7.41 -23.14
CA GLY A 221 -4.67 -7.77 -22.69
C GLY A 221 -4.11 -6.90 -21.54
N ASP A 222 -4.77 -5.79 -21.20
CA ASP A 222 -4.39 -4.97 -20.04
C ASP A 222 -4.54 -5.76 -18.74
N TRP A 223 -3.65 -5.50 -17.78
CA TRP A 223 -3.78 -6.02 -16.43
C TRP A 223 -4.60 -5.06 -15.58
N VAL A 224 -5.52 -5.62 -14.82
CA VAL A 224 -6.42 -4.89 -13.94
C VAL A 224 -6.48 -5.53 -12.56
N GLU A 225 -6.66 -4.67 -11.56
CA GLU A 225 -6.88 -5.06 -10.17
C GLU A 225 -8.29 -4.65 -9.77
N LEU A 226 -9.04 -5.60 -9.22
CA LEU A 226 -10.33 -5.31 -8.59
C LEU A 226 -10.02 -4.89 -7.15
N VAL A 227 -10.53 -3.74 -6.76
CA VAL A 227 -10.23 -3.09 -5.49
C VAL A 227 -11.53 -2.58 -4.90
N ASP A 228 -11.66 -2.67 -3.58
CA ASP A 228 -12.67 -1.96 -2.80
C ASP A 228 -12.02 -1.40 -1.52
N ASP A 229 -12.82 -0.71 -0.70
CA ASP A 229 -12.34 -0.12 0.55
C ASP A 229 -11.66 -1.14 1.47
N ASP A 230 -12.26 -2.33 1.62
CA ASP A 230 -11.78 -3.33 2.55
C ASP A 230 -10.46 -3.94 2.06
N TYR A 231 -10.36 -4.20 0.76
CA TYR A 231 -9.12 -4.64 0.10
C TYR A 231 -7.95 -3.69 0.38
N ILE A 232 -8.16 -2.38 0.26
CA ILE A 232 -7.13 -1.37 0.51
C ILE A 232 -6.79 -1.28 1.99
N LEU A 233 -7.79 -1.22 2.87
CA LEU A 233 -7.61 -1.03 4.31
C LEU A 233 -6.95 -2.24 5.01
N GLN A 234 -7.04 -3.42 4.39
CA GLN A 234 -6.37 -4.65 4.83
C GLN A 234 -5.01 -4.86 4.13
N ASN A 235 -4.57 -3.97 3.22
CA ASN A 235 -3.37 -4.14 2.40
C ASN A 235 -3.32 -5.49 1.67
N ARG A 236 -4.45 -5.92 1.09
CA ARG A 236 -4.55 -7.20 0.36
C ARG A 236 -3.85 -7.12 -1.00
N ALA A 237 -3.46 -8.30 -1.49
CA ALA A 237 -2.83 -8.49 -2.79
C ALA A 237 -3.37 -9.77 -3.42
N GLU A 238 -4.42 -9.62 -4.23
CA GLU A 238 -5.00 -10.74 -4.98
C GLU A 238 -4.48 -10.82 -6.41
N PRO A 239 -4.46 -12.01 -7.04
CA PRO A 239 -4.05 -12.17 -8.42
C PRO A 239 -4.69 -11.14 -9.35
N LEU A 240 -3.85 -10.42 -10.10
CA LEU A 240 -4.31 -9.46 -11.09
C LEU A 240 -5.02 -10.19 -12.22
N ARG A 241 -5.99 -9.53 -12.83
CA ARG A 241 -6.80 -10.09 -13.92
C ARG A 241 -6.41 -9.47 -15.23
N GLN A 242 -6.42 -10.28 -16.29
CA GLN A 242 -6.17 -9.76 -17.63
C GLN A 242 -7.50 -9.54 -18.34
N VAL A 243 -7.65 -8.40 -19.00
CA VAL A 243 -8.82 -8.09 -19.83
C VAL A 243 -8.85 -9.02 -21.04
N GLU A 244 -9.95 -9.73 -21.21
CA GLU A 244 -10.21 -10.61 -22.36
C GLU A 244 -11.06 -9.92 -23.42
N LYS A 245 -12.07 -9.16 -23.00
CA LYS A 245 -12.99 -8.46 -23.91
C LYS A 245 -13.44 -7.14 -23.31
N VAL A 246 -13.60 -6.13 -24.18
CA VAL A 246 -14.22 -4.85 -23.84
C VAL A 246 -15.42 -4.65 -24.77
N ASP A 247 -16.59 -4.43 -24.19
CA ASP A 247 -17.84 -4.09 -24.89
C ASP A 247 -18.23 -2.65 -24.53
N SER A 248 -17.88 -1.72 -25.42
CA SER A 248 -18.13 -0.29 -25.24
C SER A 248 -19.60 0.10 -25.35
N GLY A 249 -20.42 -0.67 -26.08
CA GLY A 249 -21.86 -0.41 -26.17
C GLY A 249 -22.60 -0.73 -24.88
N LYS A 250 -22.04 -1.61 -24.03
CA LYS A 250 -22.67 -2.06 -22.77
C LYS A 250 -21.87 -1.69 -21.52
N MET A 251 -20.74 -1.01 -21.67
CA MET A 251 -19.83 -0.67 -20.57
C MET A 251 -19.41 -1.91 -19.77
N ARG A 252 -19.05 -2.97 -20.49
CA ARG A 252 -18.67 -4.26 -19.89
C ARG A 252 -17.24 -4.64 -20.22
N VAL A 253 -16.57 -5.18 -19.22
CA VAL A 253 -15.23 -5.73 -19.31
C VAL A 253 -15.31 -7.20 -18.89
N THR A 254 -14.91 -8.11 -19.77
CA THR A 254 -14.70 -9.51 -19.41
C THR A 254 -13.25 -9.70 -19.05
N VAL A 255 -12.99 -10.30 -17.89
CA VAL A 255 -11.63 -10.58 -17.40
C VAL A 255 -11.37 -12.09 -17.32
N LYS A 256 -10.11 -12.49 -17.51
CA LYS A 256 -9.71 -13.89 -17.44
C LYS A 256 -9.75 -14.41 -16.01
N GLY A 257 -10.40 -15.57 -15.85
CA GLY A 257 -10.55 -16.27 -14.58
C GLY A 257 -11.56 -15.58 -13.66
N GLN A 258 -12.20 -16.35 -12.78
CA GLN A 258 -13.19 -15.82 -11.84
C GLN A 258 -12.51 -15.20 -10.62
N ALA A 259 -13.09 -14.13 -10.06
CA ALA A 259 -12.70 -13.59 -8.77
C ALA A 259 -12.71 -14.71 -7.72
N ALA A 260 -11.60 -14.87 -7.00
CA ALA A 260 -11.47 -15.89 -5.95
C ALA A 260 -12.07 -15.41 -4.61
N SER A 261 -12.49 -14.15 -4.56
CA SER A 261 -12.93 -13.44 -3.39
C SER A 261 -14.23 -12.69 -3.65
N THR A 262 -14.78 -12.11 -2.60
CA THR A 262 -15.95 -11.22 -2.62
C THR A 262 -15.60 -9.77 -2.98
N VAL A 263 -14.33 -9.47 -3.28
CA VAL A 263 -13.89 -8.11 -3.62
C VAL A 263 -14.67 -7.59 -4.82
N GLY A 264 -15.21 -6.39 -4.71
CA GLY A 264 -15.98 -5.76 -5.77
C GLY A 264 -17.49 -6.07 -5.76
N GLN A 265 -17.97 -6.97 -4.90
CA GLN A 265 -19.37 -7.38 -4.85
C GLN A 265 -20.26 -6.41 -4.06
N ASP A 266 -19.69 -5.73 -3.06
CA ASP A 266 -20.41 -4.77 -2.22
C ASP A 266 -20.18 -3.34 -2.73
N GLN A 267 -21.26 -2.70 -3.19
CA GLN A 267 -21.21 -1.34 -3.73
C GLN A 267 -21.01 -0.28 -2.63
N GLU A 268 -21.34 -0.57 -1.37
CA GLU A 268 -21.07 0.35 -0.25
C GLU A 268 -19.57 0.43 0.09
N LYS A 269 -18.75 -0.45 -0.51
CA LYS A 269 -17.28 -0.47 -0.38
C LYS A 269 -16.58 0.22 -1.55
N HIS A 270 -17.31 0.96 -2.37
CA HIS A 270 -16.80 1.75 -3.49
C HIS A 270 -15.85 0.97 -4.42
N PRO A 271 -16.33 -0.13 -5.02
CA PRO A 271 -15.47 -0.98 -5.79
C PRO A 271 -15.04 -0.32 -7.10
N LEU A 272 -13.78 -0.51 -7.45
CA LEU A 272 -13.16 0.05 -8.65
C LEU A 272 -12.22 -0.95 -9.31
N LEU A 273 -12.07 -0.79 -10.61
CA LEU A 273 -11.11 -1.50 -11.44
C LEU A 273 -9.94 -0.57 -11.70
N ARG A 274 -8.71 -0.97 -11.37
CA ARG A 274 -7.50 -0.18 -11.61
C ARG A 274 -6.62 -0.83 -12.66
N ARG A 275 -6.19 -0.06 -13.67
CA ARG A 275 -5.31 -0.54 -14.73
C ARG A 275 -3.84 -0.47 -14.34
N TRP A 276 -3.07 -1.48 -14.75
CA TRP A 276 -1.63 -1.58 -14.61
C TRP A 276 -0.97 -1.89 -15.96
N ASP A 277 0.24 -1.36 -16.17
CA ASP A 277 0.90 -1.29 -17.49
C ASP A 277 2.00 -2.34 -17.72
N HIS A 278 2.34 -3.14 -16.72
CA HIS A 278 3.37 -4.16 -16.86
C HIS A 278 2.95 -5.29 -17.80
N LYS A 279 3.94 -5.90 -18.47
CA LYS A 279 3.72 -6.99 -19.44
C LYS A 279 4.81 -8.04 -19.30
N GLN A 280 4.49 -9.28 -19.67
CA GLN A 280 5.50 -10.32 -19.81
C GLN A 280 6.51 -9.89 -20.88
N GLY A 281 7.80 -10.03 -20.57
CA GLY A 281 8.91 -9.76 -21.48
C GLY A 281 9.95 -10.87 -21.42
N ASP A 282 10.94 -10.80 -22.33
CA ASP A 282 12.08 -11.72 -22.37
C ASP A 282 13.05 -11.42 -21.22
N PRO A 283 13.20 -12.30 -20.20
CA PRO A 283 14.06 -12.03 -19.05
C PRO A 283 15.53 -11.86 -19.44
N LYS A 284 15.98 -12.46 -20.55
CA LYS A 284 17.37 -12.32 -21.05
C LYS A 284 17.68 -10.90 -21.53
N LYS A 285 16.65 -10.12 -21.84
CA LYS A 285 16.74 -8.71 -22.25
C LYS A 285 16.29 -7.75 -21.15
N GLY A 286 16.20 -8.24 -19.92
CA GLY A 286 15.68 -7.47 -18.78
C GLY A 286 14.15 -7.33 -18.79
N GLY A 287 13.42 -8.12 -19.58
CA GLY A 287 11.96 -8.13 -19.55
C GLY A 287 11.41 -8.67 -18.23
N LEU A 288 10.16 -8.30 -17.93
CA LEU A 288 9.49 -8.71 -16.70
C LEU A 288 8.97 -10.14 -16.83
N ASP A 289 9.05 -10.87 -15.72
CA ASP A 289 8.50 -12.19 -15.59
C ASP A 289 7.30 -12.11 -14.64
N LEU A 290 6.14 -12.58 -15.08
CA LEU A 290 4.90 -12.38 -14.35
C LEU A 290 4.47 -13.65 -13.60
N ARG A 291 3.98 -13.45 -12.38
CA ARG A 291 3.31 -14.48 -11.58
C ARG A 291 2.02 -13.91 -11.02
N ASP A 292 0.93 -14.66 -11.20
CA ASP A 292 -0.41 -14.25 -10.77
C ASP A 292 -0.77 -12.84 -11.29
N GLY A 293 -0.30 -12.54 -12.50
CA GLY A 293 -0.50 -11.27 -13.18
C GLY A 293 0.39 -10.12 -12.72
N ALA A 294 1.25 -10.25 -11.71
CA ALA A 294 2.19 -9.21 -11.26
C ALA A 294 3.66 -9.57 -11.56
N ALA A 295 4.54 -8.58 -11.70
CA ALA A 295 5.96 -8.79 -12.03
C ALA A 295 6.76 -9.28 -10.81
N ILE A 296 7.58 -10.31 -10.99
CA ILE A 296 8.44 -10.86 -9.93
C ILE A 296 9.59 -9.88 -9.64
N ILE A 297 9.83 -9.61 -8.36
CA ILE A 297 11.02 -8.85 -7.94
C ILE A 297 12.25 -9.75 -8.05
N LYS A 298 13.25 -9.28 -8.81
CA LYS A 298 14.56 -9.92 -8.95
C LYS A 298 15.60 -8.93 -8.48
N GLU A 299 16.11 -9.14 -7.26
CA GLU A 299 17.10 -8.25 -6.67
C GLU A 299 18.49 -8.45 -7.28
N SER A 300 19.22 -7.36 -7.49
CA SER A 300 20.60 -7.40 -7.98
C SER A 300 21.37 -6.15 -7.54
N ASP A 301 22.66 -6.34 -7.31
CA ASP A 301 23.62 -5.25 -7.15
C ASP A 301 24.50 -5.03 -8.38
N ASP A 302 24.44 -5.94 -9.36
CA ASP A 302 25.18 -5.86 -10.61
C ASP A 302 24.41 -4.99 -11.63
N ASP A 303 25.09 -3.93 -12.09
CA ASP A 303 24.58 -2.91 -13.01
C ASP A 303 24.20 -3.43 -14.41
N LYS A 304 24.45 -4.70 -14.71
CA LYS A 304 23.99 -5.39 -15.92
C LYS A 304 22.54 -5.88 -15.80
N PHE A 305 22.04 -6.10 -14.59
CA PHE A 305 20.71 -6.68 -14.36
C PHE A 305 19.68 -5.62 -13.98
N TRP A 306 18.94 -5.16 -14.98
CA TRP A 306 17.85 -4.20 -14.83
C TRP A 306 16.54 -4.78 -15.34
N LEU A 307 15.45 -4.49 -14.63
CA LEU A 307 14.08 -4.80 -15.05
C LEU A 307 13.57 -3.65 -15.91
N THR A 308 13.21 -3.94 -17.14
CA THR A 308 12.72 -2.97 -18.13
C THR A 308 11.21 -2.85 -17.99
N LEU A 309 10.73 -1.65 -17.69
CA LEU A 309 9.30 -1.35 -17.61
C LEU A 309 8.74 -1.17 -19.01
N GLU A 310 9.13 -0.07 -19.67
CA GLU A 310 8.79 0.27 -21.05
C GLU A 310 9.57 1.51 -21.50
N ASN A 311 9.60 1.82 -22.81
CA ASN A 311 10.11 3.09 -23.34
C ASN A 311 11.52 3.47 -22.87
N GLY A 312 12.36 2.46 -22.59
CA GLY A 312 13.71 2.64 -22.06
C GLY A 312 13.77 2.89 -20.55
N VAL A 313 12.65 3.03 -19.83
CA VAL A 313 12.65 3.12 -18.36
C VAL A 313 12.97 1.76 -17.76
N GLN A 314 13.95 1.75 -16.86
CA GLN A 314 14.40 0.55 -16.18
C GLN A 314 14.49 0.80 -14.68
N VAL A 315 14.28 -0.26 -13.91
CA VAL A 315 14.43 -0.28 -12.46
C VAL A 315 15.27 -1.44 -11.99
N GLN A 316 15.89 -1.28 -10.83
CA GLN A 316 16.63 -2.34 -10.15
C GLN A 316 16.31 -2.29 -8.66
N PHE A 317 15.85 -3.41 -8.12
CA PHE A 317 15.73 -3.61 -6.68
C PHE A 317 17.08 -4.06 -6.16
N ARG A 318 17.65 -3.33 -5.19
CA ARG A 318 18.97 -3.62 -4.64
C ARG A 318 18.90 -4.76 -3.66
N LYS A 319 19.91 -5.63 -3.67
CA LYS A 319 20.08 -6.59 -2.58
C LYS A 319 20.49 -5.84 -1.31
N SER A 320 20.15 -6.41 -0.17
CA SER A 320 20.62 -5.92 1.12
C SER A 320 20.99 -7.08 2.02
N GLU A 321 21.91 -6.81 2.94
CA GLU A 321 22.18 -7.67 4.09
C GLU A 321 21.97 -6.81 5.36
N PRO A 322 20.97 -7.12 6.21
CA PRO A 322 20.03 -8.24 6.11
C PRO A 322 19.05 -8.14 4.92
N PRO A 323 18.38 -9.23 4.52
CA PRO A 323 17.48 -9.27 3.36
C PRO A 323 16.36 -8.22 3.41
N ASN A 324 15.92 -7.76 2.23
CA ASN A 324 14.79 -6.85 2.14
C ASN A 324 13.46 -7.54 2.47
N HIS A 325 12.60 -6.80 3.15
CA HIS A 325 11.25 -7.18 3.51
C HIS A 325 10.27 -6.21 2.84
N TYR A 326 9.75 -6.60 1.67
CA TYR A 326 8.82 -5.79 0.90
C TYR A 326 7.43 -5.84 1.52
N ARG A 327 6.78 -4.68 1.60
CA ARG A 327 5.41 -4.55 2.09
C ARG A 327 4.47 -4.17 0.95
N THR A 328 3.32 -4.84 0.86
CA THR A 328 2.28 -4.49 -0.10
C THR A 328 1.91 -3.02 -0.01
N GLY A 329 1.77 -2.36 -1.15
CA GLY A 329 1.45 -0.93 -1.27
C GLY A 329 2.66 0.00 -1.15
N ASP A 330 3.85 -0.48 -0.78
CA ASP A 330 5.06 0.35 -0.85
C ASP A 330 5.33 0.74 -2.32
N TYR A 331 5.65 2.01 -2.58
CA TYR A 331 5.80 2.51 -3.95
C TYR A 331 6.89 3.56 -4.13
N TRP A 332 7.31 3.71 -5.39
CA TRP A 332 8.21 4.75 -5.87
C TRP A 332 7.59 5.51 -7.02
N LEU A 333 7.85 6.81 -7.08
CA LEU A 333 7.46 7.66 -8.20
C LEU A 333 8.69 8.01 -9.02
N ILE A 334 8.61 7.79 -10.33
CA ILE A 334 9.70 7.97 -11.28
C ILE A 334 9.20 8.89 -12.40
N PRO A 335 9.38 10.22 -12.27
CA PRO A 335 9.00 11.14 -13.32
C PRO A 335 9.91 10.98 -14.54
N ALA A 336 9.35 10.75 -15.73
CA ALA A 336 10.10 10.71 -17.00
C ALA A 336 9.85 11.98 -17.80
N ARG A 337 10.89 12.51 -18.45
CA ARG A 337 10.84 13.77 -19.20
C ARG A 337 11.37 13.58 -20.62
N ILE A 338 10.60 14.03 -21.60
CA ILE A 338 11.04 14.05 -23.01
C ILE A 338 12.23 14.98 -23.18
N ALA A 339 12.15 16.19 -22.59
CA ALA A 339 13.16 17.23 -22.77
C ALA A 339 14.57 16.79 -22.35
N THR A 340 14.69 15.92 -21.34
CA THR A 340 15.97 15.37 -20.90
C THR A 340 16.25 13.97 -21.47
N GLY A 341 15.27 13.34 -22.12
CA GLY A 341 15.35 11.94 -22.54
C GLY A 341 15.61 10.98 -21.37
N ASP A 342 15.24 11.33 -20.14
CA ASP A 342 15.63 10.59 -18.93
C ASP A 342 14.53 10.62 -17.85
N VAL A 343 14.75 9.88 -16.77
CA VAL A 343 13.98 9.95 -15.54
C VAL A 343 14.62 10.91 -14.54
N GLN A 344 13.77 11.65 -13.82
CA GLN A 344 14.17 12.47 -12.69
C GLN A 344 14.37 11.56 -11.48
N TRP A 345 15.61 11.16 -11.25
CA TRP A 345 16.00 10.27 -10.17
C TRP A 345 17.24 10.79 -9.45
N LEU A 346 17.32 10.58 -8.14
CA LEU A 346 18.48 10.98 -7.35
C LEU A 346 19.72 10.24 -7.85
N ARG A 347 20.84 10.95 -7.97
CA ARG A 347 22.11 10.39 -8.43
C ARG A 347 23.25 10.76 -7.49
N ARG A 348 24.18 9.83 -7.29
CA ARG A 348 25.43 10.03 -6.55
C ARG A 348 26.59 9.57 -7.41
N GLY A 349 27.54 10.46 -7.69
CA GLY A 349 28.66 10.15 -8.59
C GLY A 349 28.25 9.83 -10.04
N GLY A 350 27.07 10.30 -10.47
CA GLY A 350 26.52 10.02 -11.81
C GLY A 350 25.65 8.76 -11.91
N ASP A 351 25.68 7.90 -10.90
CA ASP A 351 24.86 6.68 -10.87
C ASP A 351 23.54 6.88 -10.13
N PRO A 352 22.45 6.22 -10.56
CA PRO A 352 21.17 6.23 -9.84
C PRO A 352 21.34 5.76 -8.40
N GLU A 353 20.91 6.58 -7.46
CA GLU A 353 20.93 6.25 -6.03
C GLU A 353 19.83 5.25 -5.71
N ALA A 354 20.13 4.34 -4.77
CA ALA A 354 19.13 3.40 -4.27
C ALA A 354 18.34 4.09 -3.15
N ILE A 355 17.03 4.25 -3.33
CA ILE A 355 16.17 4.94 -2.37
C ILE A 355 15.04 4.04 -1.87
N GLY A 356 14.69 4.17 -0.60
CA GLY A 356 13.55 3.48 0.00
C GLY A 356 12.21 3.94 -0.57
N PRO A 357 11.10 3.23 -0.29
CA PRO A 357 9.78 3.58 -0.82
C PRO A 357 9.33 4.96 -0.33
N HIS A 358 8.63 5.69 -1.20
CA HIS A 358 8.11 7.03 -0.89
C HIS A 358 6.92 6.98 0.08
N GLY A 359 6.14 5.91 0.00
CA GLY A 359 4.98 5.63 0.86
C GLY A 359 4.47 4.22 0.60
N VAL A 360 3.39 3.79 1.24
CA VAL A 360 2.57 4.54 2.21
C VAL A 360 3.29 4.63 3.57
N ARG A 361 3.27 5.78 4.24
CA ARG A 361 3.90 5.93 5.57
C ARG A 361 2.88 5.65 6.66
N HIS A 362 3.18 4.67 7.51
CA HIS A 362 2.39 4.33 8.68
C HIS A 362 3.10 4.85 9.93
N HIS A 363 2.29 5.24 10.90
CA HIS A 363 2.70 5.76 12.19
C HIS A 363 1.99 4.95 13.26
N TYR A 364 2.74 4.54 14.29
CA TYR A 364 2.24 3.61 15.30
C TYR A 364 2.32 4.22 16.69
N ALA A 365 1.39 3.84 17.57
CA ALA A 365 1.48 4.15 18.99
C ALA A 365 0.95 3.02 19.88
N PRO A 366 1.63 2.67 20.99
CA PRO A 366 1.09 1.73 21.96
C PRO A 366 -0.08 2.36 22.71
N LEU A 367 -1.15 1.60 22.92
CA LEU A 367 -2.33 2.04 23.67
C LEU A 367 -2.46 1.31 25.00
N ALA A 368 -2.37 -0.01 25.01
CA ALA A 368 -2.53 -0.80 26.23
C ALA A 368 -1.91 -2.18 26.12
N VAL A 369 -1.54 -2.78 27.25
CA VAL A 369 -1.32 -4.23 27.37
C VAL A 369 -2.60 -4.84 27.96
N VAL A 370 -3.10 -5.89 27.33
CA VAL A 370 -4.33 -6.60 27.74
C VAL A 370 -4.05 -8.08 27.95
N LEU A 371 -4.80 -8.70 28.85
CA LEU A 371 -4.70 -10.11 29.20
C LEU A 371 -6.11 -10.69 29.37
N PHE A 372 -6.26 -11.99 29.14
CA PHE A 372 -7.48 -12.70 29.50
C PHE A 372 -7.44 -13.10 30.98
N GLU A 373 -8.45 -12.69 31.74
CA GLU A 373 -8.70 -13.13 33.10
C GLU A 373 -10.07 -13.79 33.16
N GLN A 374 -10.13 -15.09 33.46
CA GLN A 374 -11.39 -15.86 33.49
C GLN A 374 -12.20 -15.68 32.19
N ASP A 375 -11.54 -15.82 31.03
CA ASP A 375 -12.10 -15.61 29.68
C ASP A 375 -12.56 -14.18 29.35
N VAL A 376 -12.34 -13.21 30.25
CA VAL A 376 -12.62 -11.81 30.01
C VAL A 376 -11.33 -11.08 29.66
N LEU A 377 -11.30 -10.45 28.48
CA LEU A 377 -10.20 -9.56 28.11
C LEU A 377 -10.22 -8.31 29.00
N LYS A 378 -9.14 -8.09 29.74
CA LYS A 378 -8.98 -6.93 30.63
C LYS A 378 -7.75 -6.12 30.27
N THR A 379 -7.86 -4.81 30.47
CA THR A 379 -6.71 -3.92 30.44
C THR A 379 -5.84 -4.21 31.65
N HIS A 380 -4.64 -4.72 31.38
CA HIS A 380 -3.61 -4.90 32.39
C HIS A 380 -2.89 -3.58 32.65
N MET A 381 -2.52 -2.87 31.58
CA MET A 381 -1.82 -1.58 31.67
C MET A 381 -2.21 -0.61 30.55
N ASP A 382 -2.20 0.69 30.85
CA ASP A 382 -2.42 1.79 29.91
C ASP A 382 -1.06 2.36 29.46
N CYS A 383 -0.72 2.18 28.18
CA CYS A 383 0.57 2.59 27.62
C CYS A 383 0.49 3.93 26.86
N ARG A 384 -0.67 4.59 26.88
CA ARG A 384 -0.86 5.88 26.19
C ARG A 384 0.02 6.95 26.81
N ARG A 385 0.66 7.76 25.96
CA ARG A 385 1.28 9.02 26.39
C ARG A 385 0.17 10.04 26.58
N LYS A 386 -0.07 10.43 27.83
CA LYS A 386 -1.09 11.43 28.18
C LYS A 386 -0.44 12.81 28.19
N PHE A 387 -1.11 13.77 27.58
CA PHE A 387 -0.83 15.17 27.83
C PHE A 387 -1.44 15.52 29.17
N TRP A 388 -0.62 15.88 30.14
CA TRP A 388 -1.08 16.43 31.40
C TRP A 388 -1.31 17.92 31.18
N SER A 389 -2.50 18.41 31.53
CA SER A 389 -2.67 19.85 31.63
C SER A 389 -1.84 20.37 32.81
N GLN A 390 -1.48 21.66 32.78
CA GLN A 390 -0.73 22.28 33.87
C GLN A 390 -1.49 22.22 35.21
N THR A 391 -2.83 22.10 35.14
CA THR A 391 -3.73 21.89 36.28
C THR A 391 -3.67 20.45 36.84
N ASP A 392 -3.35 19.46 36.01
CA ASP A 392 -3.23 18.06 36.48
C ASP A 392 -1.92 17.83 37.23
N LEU A 393 -0.88 18.62 36.95
CA LEU A 393 0.44 18.55 37.61
C LEU A 393 0.46 19.18 39.01
N THR A 394 -0.59 19.91 39.42
CA THR A 394 -0.66 20.54 40.74
C THR A 394 -1.26 19.63 41.82
N TYR A 395 -1.79 18.46 41.43
CA TYR A 395 -2.45 17.50 42.32
C TYR A 395 -1.85 16.08 42.27
N ALA A 396 -0.71 15.90 41.59
CA ALA A 396 0.08 14.66 41.58
C ALA A 396 1.34 14.83 42.43
#